data_AF-A0A1H9WEW5-F1
#
_entry.id   AF-A0A1H9WEW5-F1
#
_cell.length_a   1.000
_cell.length_b   1.000
_cell.length_c   1.000
_cell.angle_alpha   90.00
_cell.angle_beta   90.00
_cell.angle_gamma   90.00
#
_symmetry.space_group_name_H-M   'P 1'
#
loop_
_entity.id
_entity.type
_entity.pdbx_description
1 polymer ?
#
loop_
_entity_poly.entity_id
_entity_poly.type
_entity_poly.pdbx_seq_one_letter_code
_entity_poly.pdbx_strand_id
1 'polypeptide(L)'
;MTPREPSMSQEPAAAPDRQPLDESAAESVRRYAADQRARVDVLASVLEDIAENGYPSPEAGVPWEVARDAHLARLADGQVRVA
;
A
#
# COMPACT_ATOMS: atom_id res chain seq x y z
N MET A 1 -24.43 -27.76 15.75
CA MET A 1 -24.77 -26.91 14.59
C MET A 1 -23.92 -25.65 14.68
N THR A 2 -22.73 -25.65 14.08
CA THR A 2 -21.94 -24.43 13.92
C THR A 2 -22.48 -23.65 12.72
N PRO A 3 -22.86 -22.37 12.86
CA PRO A 3 -23.16 -21.53 11.71
C PRO A 3 -21.91 -21.38 10.86
N ARG A 4 -21.99 -21.76 9.59
CA ARG A 4 -20.98 -21.48 8.57
C ARG A 4 -20.92 -19.96 8.41
N GLU A 5 -19.80 -19.33 8.80
CA GLU A 5 -19.54 -17.93 8.49
C GLU A 5 -19.66 -17.71 6.97
N PRO A 6 -20.30 -16.61 6.51
CA PRO A 6 -20.34 -16.30 5.10
C PRO A 6 -18.90 -16.03 4.64
N SER A 7 -18.40 -16.92 3.78
CA SER A 7 -17.16 -16.71 3.04
C SER A 7 -17.29 -15.37 2.31
N MET A 8 -16.55 -14.36 2.75
CA MET A 8 -16.36 -13.10 2.01
C MET A 8 -15.48 -13.40 0.80
N SER A 9 -16.01 -14.13 -0.17
CA SER A 9 -15.51 -14.06 -1.54
C SER A 9 -15.78 -12.64 -2.00
N GLN A 10 -14.80 -11.76 -1.83
CA GLN A 10 -14.74 -10.46 -2.49
C GLN A 10 -14.45 -10.69 -3.98
N GLU A 11 -15.35 -11.42 -4.65
CA GLU A 11 -15.35 -11.43 -6.11
C GLU A 11 -15.80 -10.05 -6.54
N PRO A 12 -14.99 -9.29 -7.29
CA PRO A 12 -15.34 -7.92 -7.64
C PRO A 12 -16.71 -7.92 -8.34
N ALA A 13 -17.66 -7.17 -7.79
CA ALA A 13 -18.97 -7.01 -8.41
C ALA A 13 -18.76 -6.59 -9.88
N ALA A 14 -19.42 -7.30 -10.80
CA ALA A 14 -19.41 -6.96 -12.21
C ALA A 14 -19.97 -5.54 -12.34
N ALA A 15 -19.10 -4.58 -12.65
CA ALA A 15 -19.52 -3.20 -12.83
C ALA A 15 -20.01 -3.03 -14.27
N PRO A 16 -21.31 -2.77 -14.49
CA PRO A 16 -21.78 -2.37 -15.81
C PRO A 16 -21.16 -1.01 -16.22
N ASP A 17 -21.01 -0.79 -17.52
CA ASP A 17 -20.58 0.48 -18.14
C ASP A 17 -19.12 0.92 -17.90
N ARG A 18 -18.16 -0.01 -17.85
CA ARG A 18 -16.73 0.36 -17.81
C ARG A 18 -16.20 0.73 -19.20
N GLN A 19 -15.64 1.93 -19.32
CA GLN A 19 -14.84 2.33 -20.48
C GLN A 19 -13.45 1.64 -20.41
N PRO A 20 -12.97 1.04 -21.51
CA PRO A 20 -11.63 0.44 -21.53
C PRO A 20 -10.55 1.52 -21.40
N LEU A 21 -9.50 1.20 -20.63
CA LEU A 21 -8.26 1.98 -20.61
C LEU A 21 -7.43 1.67 -21.86
N ASP A 22 -6.61 2.62 -22.29
CA ASP A 22 -5.53 2.31 -23.21
C ASP A 22 -4.49 1.39 -22.53
N GLU A 23 -3.68 0.71 -23.34
CA GLU A 23 -2.76 -0.32 -22.85
C GLU A 23 -1.73 0.24 -21.86
N SER A 24 -1.25 1.48 -22.06
CA SER A 24 -0.26 2.11 -21.18
C SER A 24 -0.84 2.44 -19.81
N ALA A 25 -2.07 2.99 -19.79
CA ALA A 25 -2.81 3.23 -18.56
C ALA A 25 -3.11 1.91 -17.83
N ALA A 26 -3.53 0.87 -18.55
CA ALA A 26 -3.79 -0.45 -17.98
C ALA A 26 -2.51 -1.07 -17.38
N GLU A 27 -1.37 -0.97 -18.06
CA GLU A 27 -0.07 -1.45 -17.56
C GLU A 27 0.36 -0.69 -16.30
N SER A 28 0.15 0.64 -16.27
CA SER A 28 0.48 1.47 -15.10
C SER A 28 -0.32 1.08 -13.87
N VAL A 29 -1.63 0.82 -14.03
CA VAL A 29 -2.48 0.32 -12.95
C VAL A 29 -2.03 -1.07 -12.49
N ARG A 30 -1.68 -1.98 -13.41
CA ARG A 30 -1.17 -3.32 -13.06
C ARG A 30 0.15 -3.25 -12.29
N ARG A 31 1.07 -2.37 -12.71
CA ARG A 31 2.37 -2.16 -12.03
C ARG A 31 2.17 -1.61 -10.63
N TYR A 32 1.31 -0.61 -10.48
CA TYR A 32 0.95 -0.08 -9.16
C TYR A 32 0.34 -1.16 -8.28
N ALA A 33 -0.58 -1.97 -8.81
CA ALA A 33 -1.17 -3.08 -8.05
C ALA A 33 -0.13 -4.13 -7.62
N ALA A 34 0.88 -4.43 -8.46
CA ALA A 34 1.97 -5.34 -8.08
C ALA A 34 2.84 -4.76 -6.95
N ASP A 35 3.21 -3.47 -7.05
CA ASP A 35 3.93 -2.75 -5.99
C ASP A 35 3.14 -2.72 -4.68
N GLN A 36 1.81 -2.47 -4.73
CA GLN A 36 0.98 -2.51 -3.53
C GLN A 36 0.91 -3.90 -2.89
N ARG A 37 0.80 -4.97 -3.68
CA ARG A 37 0.84 -6.35 -3.14
C ARG A 37 2.17 -6.64 -2.44
N ALA A 38 3.29 -6.27 -3.04
CA ALA A 38 4.61 -6.45 -2.42
C ALA A 38 4.74 -5.67 -1.10
N ARG A 39 4.16 -4.46 -1.01
CA ARG A 39 4.14 -3.67 0.24
C ARG A 39 3.28 -4.31 1.33
N VAL A 40 2.19 -4.97 0.96
CA VAL A 40 1.34 -5.70 1.93
C VAL A 40 2.11 -6.83 2.58
N ASP A 41 2.89 -7.60 1.82
CA ASP A 41 3.70 -8.70 2.37
C ASP A 41 4.74 -8.18 3.37
N VAL A 42 5.39 -7.05 3.06
CA VAL A 42 6.34 -6.39 3.97
C VAL A 42 5.63 -5.90 5.24
N LEU A 43 4.46 -5.25 5.10
CA LEU A 43 3.70 -4.77 6.25
C LEU A 43 3.26 -5.91 7.15
N ALA A 44 2.73 -7.00 6.59
CA ALA A 44 2.32 -8.18 7.35
C ALA A 44 3.50 -8.74 8.16
N SER A 45 4.67 -8.91 7.53
CA SER A 45 5.88 -9.38 8.21
C SER A 45 6.31 -8.47 9.36
N VAL A 46 6.24 -7.14 9.20
CA VAL A 46 6.57 -6.20 10.29
C VAL A 46 5.57 -6.29 11.44
N LEU A 47 4.28 -6.44 11.14
CA LEU A 47 3.25 -6.55 12.18
C LEU A 47 3.36 -7.87 12.95
N GLU A 48 3.71 -8.97 12.26
CA GLU A 48 4.00 -10.26 12.87
C GLU A 48 5.23 -10.19 13.79
N ASP A 49 6.31 -9.53 13.34
CA ASP A 49 7.51 -9.30 14.15
C ASP A 49 7.19 -8.47 15.41
N ILE A 50 6.41 -7.40 15.28
CA ILE A 50 5.97 -6.60 16.44
C ILE A 50 5.11 -7.43 17.40
N ALA A 51 4.27 -8.33 16.88
CA ALA A 51 3.45 -9.20 17.71
C ALA A 51 4.30 -10.24 18.47
N GLU A 52 5.38 -10.72 17.87
CA GLU A 52 6.29 -11.71 18.48
C GLU A 52 7.31 -11.06 19.43
N ASN A 53 7.87 -9.90 19.06
CA ASN A 53 9.03 -9.30 19.71
C ASN A 53 8.74 -7.97 20.43
N GLY A 54 7.53 -7.41 20.28
CA GLY A 54 7.16 -6.09 20.78
C GLY A 54 7.64 -4.94 19.89
N TYR A 55 7.37 -3.71 20.31
CA TYR A 55 7.77 -2.54 19.53
C TYR A 55 9.29 -2.35 19.50
N PRO A 56 9.86 -1.88 18.39
CA PRO A 56 11.26 -1.47 18.35
C PRO A 56 11.52 -0.32 19.32
N SER A 57 12.74 -0.24 19.84
CA SER A 57 13.11 0.81 20.78
C SER A 57 12.99 2.19 20.13
N PRO A 58 12.48 3.22 20.83
CA PRO A 58 12.39 4.57 20.29
C PRO A 58 13.73 5.15 19.81
N GLU A 59 14.86 4.74 20.40
CA GLU A 59 16.19 5.19 19.98
C GLU A 59 16.62 4.62 18.61
N ALA A 60 16.01 3.53 18.15
CA ALA A 60 16.22 2.99 16.81
C ALA A 60 15.37 3.71 15.75
N GLY A 61 14.38 4.50 16.17
CA GLY A 61 13.51 5.26 15.29
C GLY A 61 14.08 6.62 14.88
N VAL A 62 13.40 7.26 13.93
CA VAL A 62 13.65 8.67 13.56
C VAL A 62 12.52 9.52 14.13
N PRO A 63 12.79 10.68 14.76
CA PRO A 63 11.74 11.60 15.18
C PRO A 63 10.81 11.94 14.01
N TRP A 64 9.51 11.96 14.29
CA TRP A 64 8.48 12.14 13.26
C TRP A 64 8.71 13.40 12.41
N GLU A 65 9.10 14.50 13.04
CA GLU A 65 9.37 15.78 12.38
C GLU A 65 10.47 15.64 11.33
N VAL A 66 11.55 14.90 11.65
CA VAL A 66 12.68 14.68 10.74
C VAL A 66 12.25 13.82 9.54
N ALA A 67 11.50 12.74 9.79
CA ALA A 67 11.02 11.86 8.71
C ALA A 67 10.03 12.59 7.79
N ARG A 68 9.11 13.37 8.37
CA ARG A 68 8.13 14.18 7.65
C ARG A 68 8.81 15.24 6.80
N ASP A 69 9.73 16.02 7.36
CA ASP A 69 10.35 17.14 6.66
C ASP A 69 11.25 16.63 5.52
N ALA A 70 11.96 15.53 5.73
CA ALA A 70 12.71 14.86 4.66
C ALA A 70 11.80 14.35 3.53
N HIS A 71 10.60 13.84 3.85
CA HIS A 71 9.64 13.42 2.85
C HIS A 71 9.08 14.60 2.04
N LEU A 72 8.70 15.70 2.72
CA LEU A 72 8.21 16.91 2.08
C LEU A 72 9.28 17.54 1.17
N ALA A 73 10.54 17.56 1.59
CA ALA A 73 11.65 18.01 0.74
C ALA A 73 11.77 17.17 -0.54
N ARG A 74 11.71 15.83 -0.44
CA ARG A 74 11.71 14.95 -1.63
C ARG A 74 10.53 15.21 -2.56
N LEU A 75 9.35 15.50 -2.02
CA LEU A 75 8.20 15.87 -2.85
C LEU A 75 8.43 17.21 -3.55
N ALA A 76 8.95 18.21 -2.85
CA ALA A 76 9.28 19.51 -3.43
C ALA A 76 10.34 19.40 -4.54
N ASP A 77 11.36 18.55 -4.34
CA ASP A 77 12.43 18.29 -5.31
C ASP A 77 11.97 17.43 -6.50
N GLY A 78 10.99 16.55 -6.26
CA GLY A 78 10.43 15.62 -7.25
C GLY A 78 9.29 16.18 -8.11
N GLN A 79 8.82 17.40 -7.86
CA GLN A 79 7.87 18.08 -8.74
C GLN A 79 8.58 18.65 -9.98
N VAL A 80 9.02 17.76 -10.87
CA VAL A 80 9.09 18.09 -12.31
C VAL A 80 7.64 18.31 -12.75
N ARG A 81 7.37 19.56 -13.15
CA ARG A 81 6.07 20.05 -13.61
C ARG A 81 5.47 19.11 -14.64
N VAL A 82 4.22 18.69 -14.42
CA VAL A 82 3.35 18.25 -15.52
C VAL A 82 3.23 19.45 -16.46
N ALA A 83 3.81 19.32 -17.65
CA ALA A 83 3.65 20.27 -18.75
C ALA A 83 2.29 20.09 -19.41
#